data_AF-A0A954X1Q8-F1
#
_entry.id   AF-A0A954X1Q8-F1
#
_cell.length_a   1.000
_cell.length_b   1.000
_cell.length_c   1.000
_cell.angle_alpha   90.00
_cell.angle_beta   90.00
_cell.angle_gamma   90.00
#
_symmetry.space_group_name_H-M   'P 1'
#
loop_
_entity.id
_entity.type
_entity.pdbx_description
1 polymer ?
#
loop_
_entity_poly.entity_id
_entity_poly.type
_entity_poly.pdbx_seq_one_letter_code
_entity_poly.pdbx_strand_id
1 'polypeptide(L)'
;MMQRGAAMVRRKLNAHAAHAVTYTDGDSVSIQCVASIGIVEVASSDNEGFVIRSRMRDFLVDVAYMVADEVPLIPAAGWYFVDRGERYQ
;
A
#
# COMPACT_ATOMS: atom_id res chain seq x y z
N MET A 1 12.03 18.36 -17.87
CA MET A 1 12.73 17.04 -17.78
C MET A 1 12.12 16.11 -16.71
N MET A 2 11.67 16.62 -15.55
CA MET A 2 11.03 15.82 -14.49
C MET A 2 9.74 15.08 -14.88
N GLN A 3 8.85 15.67 -15.69
CA GLN A 3 7.58 15.04 -16.07
C GLN A 3 7.75 13.70 -16.82
N ARG A 4 8.79 13.58 -17.65
CA ARG A 4 9.10 12.32 -18.36
C ARG A 4 9.64 11.25 -17.41
N GLY A 5 10.42 11.65 -16.40
CA GLY A 5 10.92 10.76 -15.34
C GLY A 5 9.78 10.20 -14.50
N ALA A 6 8.89 11.06 -14.00
CA ALA A 6 7.72 10.64 -13.23
C ALA A 6 6.78 9.73 -14.04
N ALA A 7 6.51 10.07 -15.31
CA ALA A 7 5.71 9.23 -16.20
C ALA A 7 6.38 7.88 -16.51
N MET A 8 7.72 7.82 -16.58
CA MET A 8 8.46 6.57 -16.76
C MET A 8 8.44 5.69 -15.50
N VAL A 9 8.63 6.28 -14.33
CA VAL A 9 8.54 5.58 -13.03
C VAL A 9 7.14 5.03 -12.82
N ARG A 10 6.09 5.83 -13.06
CA ARG A 10 4.69 5.41 -13.00
C ARG A 10 4.37 4.25 -13.95
N ARG A 11 4.90 4.29 -15.18
CA ARG A 11 4.77 3.18 -16.15
C ARG A 11 5.47 1.91 -15.69
N LYS A 12 6.68 2.03 -15.12
CA LYS A 12 7.45 0.89 -14.62
C LYS A 12 6.80 0.29 -13.37
N LEU A 13 6.28 1.11 -12.46
CA LEU A 13 5.50 0.67 -11.30
C LEU A 13 4.25 -0.10 -11.73
N ASN A 14 3.46 0.49 -12.63
CA ASN A 14 2.25 -0.15 -13.18
C ASN A 14 2.56 -1.45 -13.94
N ALA A 15 3.75 -1.56 -14.55
CA ALA A 15 4.14 -2.75 -15.32
C ALA A 15 4.72 -3.88 -14.45
N HIS A 16 5.31 -3.58 -13.29
CA HIS A 16 6.18 -4.54 -12.59
C HIS A 16 5.61 -5.08 -11.26
N ALA A 17 4.60 -4.44 -10.67
CA ALA A 17 4.16 -4.80 -9.31
C ALA A 17 2.69 -4.45 -9.01
N ALA A 18 1.80 -4.53 -9.99
CA ALA A 18 0.45 -3.99 -9.87
C ALA A 18 -0.49 -5.04 -9.21
N HIS A 19 -0.60 -5.04 -7.88
CA HIS A 19 -1.51 -5.92 -7.13
C HIS A 19 -2.83 -5.23 -6.84
N ALA A 20 -3.96 -5.89 -7.13
CA ALA A 20 -5.27 -5.39 -6.76
C ALA A 20 -5.45 -5.50 -5.24
N VAL A 21 -5.69 -4.35 -4.60
CA VAL A 21 -5.93 -4.23 -3.16
C VAL A 21 -7.15 -3.35 -2.92
N THR A 22 -7.73 -3.46 -1.73
CA THR A 22 -8.85 -2.58 -1.31
C THR A 22 -8.38 -1.67 -0.19
N TYR A 23 -8.58 -0.36 -0.33
CA TYR A 23 -8.37 0.60 0.76
C TYR A 23 -9.71 0.97 1.38
N THR A 24 -9.85 0.84 2.70
CA THR A 24 -11.15 0.94 3.36
C THR A 24 -11.05 1.40 4.82
N ASP A 25 -12.13 2.02 5.31
CA ASP A 25 -12.37 2.26 6.74
C ASP A 25 -13.00 1.04 7.45
N GLY A 26 -13.47 0.05 6.68
CA GLY A 26 -14.16 -1.15 7.14
C GLY A 26 -15.68 -1.06 7.16
N ASP A 27 -16.24 0.15 7.03
CA ASP A 27 -17.67 0.39 7.23
C ASP A 27 -18.32 1.03 6.00
N SER A 28 -17.81 2.19 5.56
CA SER A 28 -18.53 3.09 4.65
C SER A 28 -17.80 3.34 3.33
N VAL A 29 -16.46 3.27 3.32
CA VAL A 29 -15.67 3.56 2.13
C VAL A 29 -14.84 2.35 1.74
N SER A 30 -14.92 1.96 0.47
CA SER A 30 -14.16 0.86 -0.10
C SER A 30 -13.68 1.23 -1.49
N ILE A 31 -12.37 1.39 -1.64
CA ILE A 31 -11.73 1.81 -2.89
C ILE A 31 -10.89 0.66 -3.41
N GLN A 32 -11.27 0.13 -4.57
CA GLN A 32 -10.44 -0.81 -5.31
C GLN A 32 -9.34 -0.06 -6.05
N CYS A 33 -8.09 -0.41 -5.75
CA CYS A 33 -6.94 0.23 -6.37
C CYS A 33 -5.85 -0.79 -6.66
N VAL A 34 -4.86 -0.35 -7.41
CA VAL A 34 -3.70 -1.16 -7.74
C VAL A 34 -2.49 -0.60 -7.01
N ALA A 35 -1.83 -1.45 -6.21
CA ALA A 35 -0.71 -1.09 -5.37
C ALA A 35 0.55 -1.87 -5.76
N SER A 36 1.71 -1.20 -5.69
CA SER A 36 3.00 -1.87 -5.61
C SER A 36 3.31 -2.20 -4.16
N ILE A 37 3.58 -3.48 -3.89
CA ILE A 37 3.80 -3.99 -2.53
C ILE A 37 5.30 -4.16 -2.27
N GLY A 38 5.83 -3.38 -1.34
CA GLY A 38 7.16 -3.59 -0.75
C GLY A 38 7.04 -4.52 0.46
N ILE A 39 8.01 -5.41 0.67
CA ILE A 39 8.08 -6.26 1.87
C ILE A 39 9.42 -6.03 2.53
N VAL A 40 9.40 -5.62 3.79
CA VAL A 40 10.58 -5.43 4.63
C VAL A 40 10.53 -6.45 5.76
N GLU A 41 11.58 -7.25 5.88
CA GLU A 41 11.74 -8.21 6.97
C GLU A 41 12.91 -7.77 7.86
N VAL A 42 12.63 -7.63 9.15
CA VAL A 42 13.63 -7.25 10.15
C VAL A 42 13.65 -8.31 11.23
N ALA A 43 14.85 -8.77 11.59
CA ALA A 43 15.06 -9.61 12.75
C ALA A 43 15.79 -8.79 13.82
N SER A 44 15.24 -8.73 15.02
CA SER A 44 15.90 -8.18 16.20
C SER A 44 16.02 -9.24 17.27
N SER A 45 17.14 -9.29 17.97
CA SER A 45 17.22 -10.07 19.22
C SER A 45 16.63 -9.20 20.32
N ASP A 46 15.74 -9.75 21.14
CA ASP A 46 15.68 -9.23 22.51
C ASP A 46 16.99 -9.65 23.21
N ASN A 47 17.47 -8.84 24.15
CA ASN A 47 18.75 -9.11 24.82
C ASN A 47 18.70 -10.36 25.74
N GLU A 48 17.63 -11.15 25.66
CA GLU A 48 17.38 -12.38 26.40
C GLU A 48 17.55 -13.63 25.51
N GLY A 49 17.88 -13.43 24.23
CA GLY A 49 18.20 -14.50 23.28
C GLY A 49 17.03 -14.95 22.41
N PHE A 50 15.86 -14.30 22.48
CA PHE A 50 14.78 -14.53 21.53
C PHE A 50 14.96 -13.67 20.28
N VAL A 51 14.70 -14.28 19.12
CA VAL A 51 14.70 -13.58 17.83
C VAL A 51 13.28 -13.17 17.49
N ILE A 52 13.01 -11.87 17.55
CA ILE A 52 11.78 -11.25 17.08
C ILE A 52 11.93 -11.01 15.57
N ARG A 53 11.03 -11.60 14.78
CA ARG A 53 10.95 -11.38 13.33
C ARG A 53 9.73 -10.50 13.03
N SER A 54 10.00 -9.31 12.54
CA SER A 54 8.98 -8.37 12.10
C SER A 54 8.93 -8.37 10.57
N ARG A 55 7.73 -8.46 10.01
CA ARG A 55 7.48 -8.26 8.57
C ARG A 55 6.56 -7.07 8.40
N MET A 56 7.02 -6.08 7.65
CA MET A 56 6.27 -4.89 7.28
C MET A 56 5.97 -4.94 5.78
N ARG A 57 4.76 -4.55 5.40
CA ARG A 57 4.37 -4.40 3.99
C ARG A 57 4.05 -2.95 3.70
N ASP A 58 4.64 -2.41 2.64
CA ASP A 58 4.40 -1.06 2.17
C ASP A 58 3.53 -1.09 0.92
N PHE A 59 2.49 -0.27 0.88
CA PHE A 59 1.58 -0.15 -0.26
C PHE A 59 1.79 1.19 -0.95
N LEU A 60 2.34 1.15 -2.17
CA LEU A 60 2.45 2.34 -3.01
C LEU A 60 1.27 2.36 -4.00
N VAL A 61 0.37 3.32 -3.82
CA VAL A 61 -0.80 3.53 -4.68
C VAL A 61 -0.70 4.84 -5.45
N ASP A 62 -1.25 4.88 -6.66
CA ASP A 62 -1.47 6.13 -7.37
C ASP A 62 -2.70 6.83 -6.78
N VAL A 63 -2.53 8.08 -6.33
CA VAL A 63 -3.60 8.89 -5.74
C VAL A 63 -4.76 9.09 -6.72
N ALA A 64 -4.53 8.95 -8.03
CA ALA A 64 -5.61 8.97 -9.02
C ALA A 64 -6.65 7.85 -8.82
N TYR A 65 -6.30 6.75 -8.13
CA TYR A 65 -7.24 5.70 -7.75
C TYR A 65 -7.99 5.99 -6.45
N MET A 66 -7.55 6.96 -5.64
CA MET A 66 -8.16 7.29 -4.35
C MET A 66 -9.36 8.21 -4.56
N VAL A 67 -10.40 7.70 -5.19
CA VAL A 67 -11.65 8.43 -5.45
C VAL A 67 -12.82 7.58 -4.95
N ALA A 68 -13.65 8.16 -4.10
CA ALA A 68 -14.91 7.55 -3.62
C ALA A 68 -16.05 8.47 -4.04
N ASP A 69 -17.07 7.94 -4.71
CA ASP A 69 -18.23 8.70 -5.20
C ASP A 69 -17.86 9.98 -5.98
N GLU A 70 -16.88 9.87 -6.89
CA GLU A 70 -16.33 10.98 -7.68
C GLU A 70 -15.58 12.06 -6.87
N VAL A 71 -15.45 11.89 -5.55
CA VAL A 71 -14.71 12.78 -4.67
C VAL A 71 -13.31 12.23 -4.39
N PRO A 72 -12.24 13.02 -4.61
CA PRO A 72 -10.90 12.63 -4.21
C PRO A 72 -10.83 12.39 -2.71
N LEU A 73 -10.35 11.21 -2.33
CA LEU A 73 -10.16 10.82 -0.96
C LEU A 73 -8.71 11.06 -0.54
N ILE A 74 -8.53 11.71 0.61
CA ILE A 74 -7.24 11.80 1.29
C ILE A 74 -7.12 10.62 2.25
N PRO A 75 -6.05 9.81 2.18
CA PRO A 75 -5.82 8.73 3.14
C PRO A 75 -5.92 9.23 4.58
N ALA A 76 -6.65 8.50 5.41
CA ALA A 76 -6.94 8.87 6.79
C ALA A 76 -6.35 7.84 7.77
N ALA A 77 -6.00 8.30 8.96
CA ALA A 77 -5.53 7.41 10.02
C ALA A 77 -6.63 6.43 10.43
N GLY A 78 -6.27 5.17 10.67
CA GLY A 78 -7.20 4.10 11.07
C GLY A 78 -7.79 3.30 9.91
N TRP A 79 -7.68 3.82 8.68
CA TRP A 79 -8.02 3.08 7.46
C TRP A 79 -6.92 2.08 7.14
N TYR A 80 -7.25 1.06 6.35
CA TYR A 80 -6.35 -0.05 6.10
C TYR A 80 -6.49 -0.59 4.67
N PHE A 81 -5.44 -1.27 4.22
CA PHE A 81 -5.44 -2.06 3.01
C PHE A 81 -5.88 -3.50 3.30
N VAL A 82 -6.64 -4.07 2.37
CA VAL A 82 -6.95 -5.50 2.31
C VAL A 82 -6.29 -6.07 1.06
N ASP A 83 -5.41 -7.05 1.28
CA ASP A 83 -4.72 -7.80 0.23
C ASP A 83 -4.91 -9.29 0.50
N ARG A 84 -5.55 -10.02 -0.43
CA ARG A 84 -5.82 -11.47 -0.31
C ARG A 84 -6.52 -11.89 0.99
N GLY A 85 -7.37 -11.01 1.54
CA GLY A 85 -8.12 -11.26 2.78
C GLY A 85 -7.35 -10.94 4.06
N GLU A 86 -6.10 -10.49 3.96
CA GLU A 86 -5.31 -10.01 5.09
C GLU A 86 -5.42 -8.49 5.21
N ARG A 87 -5.49 -7.99 6.44
CA ARG A 87 -5.59 -6.55 6.76
C ARG A 87 -4.22 -5.98 7.10
N TYR A 88 -3.92 -4.82 6.52
CA TYR A 88 -2.68 -4.08 6.70
C TYR A 88 -2.99 -2.61 7.00
N GLN A 89 -2.49 -2.11 8.13
CA GLN A 89 -2.64 -0.70 8.51
C GLN A 89 -1.40 0.11 8.16
#